data_AF-A0A7J8HI86-F1
#
_entry.id   AF-A0A7J8HI86-F1
#
_cell.length_a   1.000
_cell.length_b   1.000
_cell.length_c   1.000
_cell.angle_alpha   90.00
_cell.angle_beta   90.00
_cell.angle_gamma   90.00
#
_symmetry.space_group_name_H-M   'P 1'
#
loop_
_entity.id
_entity.type
_entity.pdbx_description
1 polymer ?
#
loop_
_entity_poly.entity_id
_entity_poly.type
_entity_poly.pdbx_seq_one_letter_code
_entity_poly.pdbx_strand_id
1 'polypeptide(L)'
;MSTVVSCINFVKSRGFNSCQFKELLNDLDSEYDDLVYHCEVQWLSHRNMLMRFYELQDEVKQFMEMKGKPVRVLNDSEWLCDLAFMVGITMYLSELTIKLQGSNKLLSSSLLSNMKSFEAKLRLWKVQLQRSNTVHFPTLEGQKPSMTFEYAGELPKLIEAFNERFTEVKSKQIEFNIFVTQFSVEPADVPDNLQQEIIQLQSHDELKDRYNNLPMLGFYKCYINNEAFPTLRRCALKYASVFGTTYCCKQFFLKLIMARSRLGSRLTKANLEKYL
;
A
#
# COMPACT_ATOMS: atom_id res chain seq x y z
N MET A 1 -10.71 0.54 -16.98
CA MET A 1 -11.35 0.99 -15.72
C MET A 1 -12.79 1.47 -15.90
N SER A 2 -13.08 2.41 -16.81
CA SER A 2 -14.44 2.98 -17.00
C SER A 2 -15.52 1.92 -17.26
N THR A 3 -15.22 0.92 -18.09
CA THR A 3 -16.15 -0.20 -18.35
C THR A 3 -16.45 -0.99 -17.10
N VAL A 4 -15.43 -1.37 -16.33
CA VAL A 4 -15.59 -2.11 -15.05
C VAL A 4 -16.50 -1.34 -14.09
N VAL A 5 -16.21 -0.05 -13.88
CA VAL A 5 -17.02 0.82 -13.01
C VAL A 5 -18.46 0.95 -13.52
N SER A 6 -18.65 1.08 -14.83
CA SER A 6 -19.98 1.16 -15.44
C SER A 6 -20.79 -0.12 -15.22
N CYS A 7 -20.19 -1.29 -15.44
CA CYS A 7 -20.83 -2.59 -15.21
C CYS A 7 -21.21 -2.76 -13.73
N ILE A 8 -20.28 -2.49 -12.82
CA ILE A 8 -20.53 -2.58 -11.37
C ILE A 8 -21.65 -1.63 -10.98
N ASN A 9 -21.58 -0.37 -11.41
CA ASN A 9 -22.62 0.61 -11.11
C ASN A 9 -23.97 0.18 -11.66
N PHE A 10 -24.03 -0.46 -12.83
CA PHE A 10 -25.27 -0.95 -13.40
C PHE A 10 -25.83 -2.15 -12.63
N VAL A 11 -25.02 -3.17 -12.35
CA VAL A 11 -25.42 -4.34 -11.54
C VAL A 11 -25.92 -3.89 -10.17
N LYS A 12 -25.21 -2.94 -9.56
CA LYS A 12 -25.55 -2.34 -8.28
C LYS A 12 -26.63 -1.26 -8.38
N SER A 13 -27.01 -0.83 -9.58
CA SER A 13 -28.04 0.20 -9.75
C SER A 13 -29.39 -0.42 -9.50
N ARG A 14 -30.14 0.16 -8.55
CA ARG A 14 -31.47 -0.28 -8.13
C ARG A 14 -31.44 -1.64 -7.41
N GLY A 15 -32.17 -1.75 -6.29
CA GLY A 15 -32.16 -2.96 -5.45
C GLY A 15 -32.51 -4.24 -6.22
N PHE A 16 -33.35 -4.14 -7.25
CA PHE A 16 -33.78 -5.26 -8.09
C PHE A 16 -32.64 -5.90 -8.88
N ASN A 17 -31.79 -5.11 -9.55
CA ASN A 17 -30.68 -5.67 -10.34
C ASN A 17 -29.67 -6.36 -9.43
N SER A 18 -29.39 -5.78 -8.25
CA SER A 18 -28.52 -6.40 -7.28
C SER A 18 -29.09 -7.72 -6.77
N CYS A 19 -30.40 -7.82 -6.48
CA CYS A 19 -31.02 -9.08 -6.08
C CYS A 19 -30.92 -10.14 -7.18
N GLN A 20 -31.24 -9.78 -8.43
CA GLN A 20 -31.18 -10.73 -9.54
C GLN A 20 -29.76 -11.18 -9.87
N PHE A 21 -28.77 -10.32 -9.68
CA PHE A 21 -27.38 -10.72 -9.84
C PHE A 21 -26.95 -11.72 -8.76
N LYS A 22 -27.42 -11.54 -7.50
CA LYS A 22 -27.18 -12.52 -6.43
C LYS A 22 -27.84 -13.86 -6.71
N GLU A 23 -29.08 -13.84 -7.21
CA GLU A 23 -29.77 -15.06 -7.64
C GLU A 23 -28.99 -15.77 -8.74
N LEU A 24 -28.51 -15.03 -9.75
CA LEU A 24 -27.66 -15.60 -10.80
C LEU A 24 -26.35 -16.20 -10.23
N LEU A 25 -25.70 -15.54 -9.28
CA LEU A 25 -24.48 -16.07 -8.66
C LEU A 25 -24.75 -17.36 -7.89
N ASN A 26 -25.89 -17.44 -7.19
CA ASN A 26 -26.32 -18.66 -6.50
C ASN A 26 -26.64 -19.79 -7.49
N ASP A 27 -27.33 -19.47 -8.59
CA ASP A 27 -27.69 -20.46 -9.62
C ASP A 27 -26.45 -21.04 -10.33
N LEU A 28 -25.35 -20.27 -10.36
CA LEU A 28 -24.07 -20.66 -10.95
C LEU A 28 -23.08 -21.25 -9.92
N ASP A 29 -23.49 -21.46 -8.67
CA ASP A 29 -22.64 -21.89 -7.56
C ASP A 29 -21.33 -21.07 -7.45
N SER A 30 -21.41 -19.76 -7.65
CA SER A 30 -20.25 -18.86 -7.60
C SER A 30 -19.68 -18.78 -6.18
N GLU A 31 -18.36 -18.64 -6.06
CA GLU A 31 -17.67 -18.50 -4.76
C GLU A 31 -18.09 -17.22 -4.01
N TYR A 32 -18.64 -16.24 -4.74
CA TYR A 32 -18.96 -14.92 -4.22
C TYR A 32 -20.44 -14.62 -4.27
N ASP A 33 -20.96 -14.06 -3.16
CA ASP A 33 -22.37 -13.67 -3.09
C ASP A 33 -22.72 -12.38 -3.88
N ASP A 34 -21.76 -11.51 -4.20
CA ASP A 34 -22.05 -10.20 -4.82
C ASP A 34 -20.78 -9.46 -5.32
N LEU A 35 -20.91 -8.44 -6.15
CA LEU A 35 -19.82 -7.50 -6.48
C LEU A 35 -19.53 -6.50 -5.35
N VAL A 36 -18.32 -5.92 -5.34
CA VAL A 36 -17.95 -4.85 -4.40
C VAL A 36 -18.13 -3.48 -5.08
N TYR A 37 -18.78 -2.53 -4.41
CA TYR A 37 -18.93 -1.17 -4.91
C TYR A 37 -17.58 -0.48 -5.11
N HIS A 38 -17.51 0.36 -6.14
CA HIS A 38 -16.44 1.32 -6.29
C HIS A 38 -16.52 2.39 -5.19
N CYS A 39 -15.43 2.59 -4.44
CA CYS A 39 -15.32 3.70 -3.50
C CYS A 39 -14.01 4.46 -3.79
N GLU A 40 -14.13 5.64 -4.39
CA GLU A 40 -13.03 6.53 -4.81
C GLU A 40 -12.05 6.84 -3.67
N VAL A 41 -12.54 6.86 -2.43
CA VAL A 41 -11.80 7.38 -1.28
C VAL A 41 -10.83 6.36 -0.66
N GLN A 42 -10.90 5.08 -1.04
CA GLN A 42 -10.12 4.02 -0.40
C GLN A 42 -9.45 3.08 -1.41
N TRP A 43 -8.12 3.08 -1.46
CA TRP A 43 -7.35 2.25 -2.39
C TRP A 43 -7.59 0.73 -2.20
N LEU A 44 -7.83 0.31 -0.95
CA LEU A 44 -8.14 -1.08 -0.63
C LEU A 44 -9.48 -1.54 -1.21
N SER A 45 -10.49 -0.67 -1.29
CA SER A 45 -11.75 -1.02 -1.95
C SER A 45 -11.58 -1.12 -3.46
N HIS A 46 -10.67 -0.35 -4.06
CA HIS A 46 -10.37 -0.47 -5.50
C HIS A 46 -9.76 -1.82 -5.84
N ARG A 47 -8.78 -2.29 -5.06
CA ARG A 47 -8.22 -3.64 -5.23
C ARG A 47 -9.31 -4.70 -5.18
N ASN A 48 -10.08 -4.71 -4.10
CA ASN A 48 -11.08 -5.76 -3.87
C ASN A 48 -12.17 -5.73 -4.95
N MET A 49 -12.56 -4.53 -5.40
CA MET A 49 -13.51 -4.36 -6.48
C MET A 49 -12.99 -4.87 -7.82
N LEU A 50 -11.74 -4.53 -8.19
CA LEU A 50 -11.12 -5.00 -9.43
C LEU A 50 -10.93 -6.52 -9.45
N MET A 51 -10.43 -7.08 -8.35
CA MET A 51 -10.23 -8.52 -8.21
C MET A 51 -11.54 -9.28 -8.33
N ARG A 52 -12.57 -8.87 -7.59
CA ARG A 52 -13.87 -9.54 -7.62
C ARG A 52 -14.60 -9.38 -8.95
N PHE A 53 -14.40 -8.26 -9.64
CA PHE A 53 -14.92 -8.09 -11.00
C PHE A 53 -14.24 -9.04 -12.00
N TYR A 54 -12.92 -9.20 -11.89
CA TYR A 54 -12.17 -10.12 -12.74
C TYR A 54 -12.58 -11.58 -12.51
N GLU A 55 -12.77 -11.98 -11.25
CA GLU A 55 -13.22 -13.33 -10.90
C GLU A 55 -14.66 -13.61 -11.36
N LEU A 56 -15.53 -12.59 -11.31
CA LEU A 56 -16.94 -12.69 -11.74
C LEU A 56 -17.19 -12.23 -13.18
N GLN A 57 -16.15 -12.15 -14.01
CA GLN A 57 -16.26 -11.51 -15.33
C GLN A 57 -17.25 -12.21 -16.26
N ASP A 58 -17.36 -13.53 -16.16
CA ASP A 58 -18.27 -14.34 -16.97
C ASP A 58 -19.73 -14.20 -16.50
N GLU A 59 -19.97 -14.16 -15.20
CA GLU A 59 -21.30 -13.93 -14.61
C GLU A 59 -21.77 -12.50 -14.88
N VAL A 60 -20.87 -11.52 -14.79
CA VAL A 60 -21.17 -10.13 -15.17
C VAL A 60 -21.54 -10.04 -16.64
N LYS A 61 -20.79 -10.72 -17.50
CA LYS A 61 -21.08 -10.77 -18.94
C LYS A 61 -22.47 -11.35 -19.20
N GLN A 62 -22.78 -12.52 -18.65
CA GLN A 62 -24.09 -13.17 -18.79
C GLN A 62 -25.22 -12.28 -18.28
N PHE A 63 -25.06 -11.67 -17.11
CA PHE A 63 -26.05 -10.77 -16.54
C PHE A 63 -26.31 -9.56 -17.45
N MET A 64 -25.25 -8.96 -17.98
CA MET A 64 -25.36 -7.80 -18.87
C MET A 64 -26.04 -8.15 -20.19
N GLU A 65 -25.83 -9.35 -20.73
CA GLU A 65 -26.54 -9.88 -21.89
C GLU A 65 -28.03 -10.11 -21.60
N MET A 66 -28.39 -10.73 -20.47
CA MET A 66 -29.78 -10.91 -20.02
C MET A 66 -30.52 -9.57 -19.88
N LYS A 67 -29.80 -8.50 -19.53
CA LYS A 67 -30.33 -7.14 -19.42
C LYS A 67 -30.34 -6.35 -20.73
N GLY A 68 -29.98 -6.99 -21.85
CA GLY A 68 -29.94 -6.34 -23.18
C GLY A 68 -28.84 -5.29 -23.32
N LYS A 69 -27.77 -5.36 -22.51
CA LYS A 69 -26.64 -4.43 -22.52
C LYS A 69 -25.31 -5.18 -22.67
N PRO A 70 -25.09 -5.89 -23.79
CA PRO A 70 -23.89 -6.72 -23.96
C PRO A 70 -22.62 -5.88 -23.87
N VAL A 71 -21.66 -6.34 -23.08
CA VAL A 71 -20.36 -5.67 -22.86
C VAL A 71 -19.32 -6.35 -23.74
N ARG A 72 -19.20 -5.88 -24.99
CA ARG A 72 -18.39 -6.55 -26.03
C ARG A 72 -16.93 -6.78 -25.63
N VAL A 73 -16.33 -5.84 -24.89
CA VAL A 73 -14.94 -5.94 -24.44
C VAL A 73 -14.67 -7.11 -23.47
N LEU A 74 -15.70 -7.70 -22.84
CA LEU A 74 -15.55 -8.92 -22.05
C LEU A 74 -15.36 -10.18 -22.91
N ASN A 75 -15.48 -10.07 -24.23
CA ASN A 75 -15.10 -11.13 -25.19
C ASN A 75 -13.71 -10.91 -25.79
N ASP A 76 -13.08 -9.77 -25.49
CA ASP A 76 -11.80 -9.40 -26.07
C ASP A 76 -10.66 -9.93 -25.20
N SER A 77 -9.90 -10.86 -25.76
CA SER A 77 -8.76 -11.49 -25.09
C SER A 77 -7.68 -10.49 -24.69
N GLU A 78 -7.45 -9.45 -25.49
CA GLU A 78 -6.46 -8.41 -25.20
C GLU A 78 -6.92 -7.55 -24.03
N TRP A 79 -8.19 -7.14 -24.04
CA TRP A 79 -8.79 -6.39 -22.93
C TRP A 79 -8.80 -7.17 -21.61
N LEU A 80 -9.05 -8.50 -21.65
CA LEU A 80 -8.98 -9.36 -20.48
C LEU A 80 -7.55 -9.48 -19.93
N CYS A 81 -6.54 -9.52 -20.80
CA CYS A 81 -5.13 -9.46 -20.38
C CYS A 81 -4.80 -8.11 -19.72
N ASP A 82 -5.29 -7.00 -20.28
CA ASP A 82 -5.10 -5.66 -19.70
C ASP A 82 -5.72 -5.55 -18.30
N LEU A 83 -6.95 -6.06 -18.16
CA LEU A 83 -7.63 -6.13 -16.87
C LEU A 83 -6.84 -7.00 -15.89
N ALA A 84 -6.39 -8.18 -16.31
CA ALA A 84 -5.64 -9.10 -15.48
C ALA A 84 -4.31 -8.50 -14.98
N PHE A 85 -3.58 -7.79 -15.84
CA PHE A 85 -2.38 -7.07 -15.47
C PHE A 85 -2.68 -5.95 -14.47
N MET A 86 -3.74 -5.16 -14.72
CA MET A 86 -4.18 -4.08 -13.84
C MET A 86 -4.56 -4.59 -12.43
N VAL A 87 -5.26 -5.72 -12.34
CA VAL A 87 -5.60 -6.39 -11.08
C VAL A 87 -4.32 -6.77 -10.33
N GLY A 88 -3.34 -7.37 -11.02
CA GLY A 88 -2.05 -7.76 -10.44
C GLY A 88 -1.27 -6.57 -9.87
N ILE A 89 -1.08 -5.49 -10.64
CA ILE A 89 -0.38 -4.28 -10.17
C ILE A 89 -1.12 -3.63 -9.00
N THR A 90 -2.45 -3.53 -9.06
CA THR A 90 -3.26 -2.93 -8.00
C THR A 90 -3.18 -3.73 -6.70
N MET A 91 -3.12 -5.07 -6.80
CA MET A 91 -2.90 -5.95 -5.66
C MET A 91 -1.55 -5.65 -4.99
N TYR A 92 -0.46 -5.60 -5.76
CA TYR A 92 0.87 -5.31 -5.23
C TYR A 92 1.00 -3.92 -4.60
N LEU A 93 0.41 -2.89 -5.21
CA LEU A 93 0.37 -1.53 -4.66
C LEU A 93 -0.41 -1.47 -3.34
N SER A 94 -1.49 -2.25 -3.23
CA SER A 94 -2.29 -2.34 -2.01
C SER A 94 -1.55 -3.05 -0.90
N GLU A 95 -0.88 -4.17 -1.20
CA GLU A 95 -0.04 -4.87 -0.22
C GLU A 95 1.08 -3.97 0.32
N LEU A 96 1.75 -3.21 -0.56
CA LEU A 96 2.71 -2.22 -0.14
C LEU A 96 2.05 -1.20 0.78
N THR A 97 0.89 -0.67 0.40
CA THR A 97 0.16 0.32 1.21
C THR A 97 -0.18 -0.21 2.60
N ILE A 98 -0.63 -1.47 2.72
CA ILE A 98 -0.87 -2.12 4.03
C ILE A 98 0.43 -2.26 4.81
N LYS A 99 1.52 -2.64 4.15
CA LYS A 99 2.85 -2.73 4.76
C LYS A 99 3.35 -1.38 5.25
N LEU A 100 2.92 -0.27 4.64
CA LEU A 100 3.25 1.08 5.09
C LEU A 100 2.31 1.59 6.21
N GLN A 101 1.04 1.15 6.25
CA GLN A 101 -0.03 1.69 7.10
C GLN A 101 -0.27 0.93 8.43
N GLY A 102 0.73 0.27 9.01
CA GLY A 102 0.55 -0.47 10.27
C GLY A 102 0.56 0.40 11.52
N SER A 103 -0.33 0.15 12.49
CA SER A 103 -0.20 0.66 13.85
C SER A 103 1.13 0.18 14.42
N ASN A 104 1.97 1.09 14.91
CA ASN A 104 3.31 0.83 15.47
C ASN A 104 4.48 0.66 14.46
N LYS A 105 4.30 1.06 13.19
CA LYS A 105 5.43 1.16 12.26
C LYS A 105 6.06 2.55 12.36
N LEU A 106 7.09 2.66 13.19
CA LEU A 106 8.01 3.81 13.16
C LEU A 106 8.64 3.92 11.78
N LEU A 107 9.04 5.13 11.43
CA LEU A 107 9.30 5.53 10.04
C LEU A 107 10.49 4.86 9.34
N SER A 108 11.23 3.96 9.96
CA SER A 108 12.67 4.06 9.73
C SER A 108 13.35 2.80 9.17
N SER A 109 13.02 1.57 9.59
CA SER A 109 13.58 0.35 8.94
C SER A 109 12.63 -0.31 7.96
N SER A 110 11.43 -0.65 8.43
CA SER A 110 10.45 -1.42 7.67
C SER A 110 9.90 -0.64 6.47
N LEU A 111 9.72 0.67 6.60
CA LEU A 111 9.21 1.49 5.50
C LEU A 111 10.20 1.54 4.33
N LEU A 112 11.46 1.90 4.62
CA LEU A 112 12.51 2.00 3.61
C LEU A 112 12.83 0.64 2.99
N SER A 113 12.85 -0.43 3.79
CA SER A 113 13.08 -1.78 3.26
C SER A 113 11.93 -2.26 2.37
N ASN A 114 10.68 -2.00 2.75
CA ASN A 114 9.52 -2.31 1.90
C ASN A 114 9.54 -1.52 0.59
N MET A 115 9.93 -0.24 0.62
CA MET A 115 10.07 0.58 -0.58
C MET A 115 11.17 0.09 -1.49
N LYS A 116 12.38 -0.17 -0.96
CA LYS A 116 13.50 -0.73 -1.72
C LYS A 116 13.16 -2.10 -2.32
N SER A 117 12.50 -2.96 -1.54
CA SER A 117 12.04 -4.27 -2.01
C SER A 117 11.02 -4.14 -3.13
N PHE A 118 10.06 -3.22 -3.01
CA PHE A 118 9.06 -2.99 -4.05
C PHE A 118 9.68 -2.45 -5.35
N GLU A 119 10.58 -1.48 -5.25
CA GLU A 119 11.31 -0.95 -6.40
C GLU A 119 12.12 -2.04 -7.11
N ALA A 120 12.80 -2.92 -6.36
CA ALA A 120 13.51 -4.07 -6.91
C ALA A 120 12.57 -5.07 -7.60
N LYS A 121 11.39 -5.33 -7.02
CA LYS A 121 10.36 -6.18 -7.64
C LYS A 121 9.87 -5.61 -8.96
N LEU A 122 9.56 -4.31 -9.03
CA LEU A 122 9.14 -3.67 -10.29
C LEU A 122 10.20 -3.82 -11.38
N ARG A 123 11.49 -3.66 -11.05
CA ARG A 123 12.60 -3.88 -11.99
C ARG A 123 12.67 -5.33 -12.46
N LEU A 124 12.52 -6.29 -11.55
CA LEU A 124 12.51 -7.72 -11.88
C LEU A 124 11.34 -8.06 -12.82
N TRP A 125 10.13 -7.62 -12.47
CA TRP A 125 8.92 -7.87 -13.25
C TRP A 125 9.01 -7.29 -14.67
N LYS A 126 9.64 -6.12 -14.83
CA LYS A 126 9.93 -5.57 -16.16
C LYS A 126 10.74 -6.53 -17.02
N VAL A 127 11.85 -7.05 -16.48
CA VAL A 127 12.72 -7.99 -17.21
C VAL A 127 12.01 -9.31 -17.50
N GLN A 128 11.18 -9.79 -16.57
CA GLN A 128 10.41 -11.01 -16.75
C GLN A 128 9.33 -10.86 -17.83
N LEU A 129 8.56 -9.78 -17.81
CA LEU A 129 7.55 -9.49 -18.83
C LEU A 129 8.19 -9.28 -20.20
N GLN A 130 9.39 -8.68 -20.30
CA GLN A 130 10.12 -8.61 -21.58
C GLN A 130 10.48 -10.00 -22.16
N ARG A 131 10.54 -11.03 -21.32
CA ARG A 131 10.84 -12.42 -21.68
C ARG A 131 9.59 -13.29 -21.72
N SER A 132 8.40 -12.70 -21.72
CA SER A 132 7.11 -13.42 -21.64
C SER A 132 6.97 -14.32 -20.41
N ASN A 133 7.65 -13.99 -19.32
CA ASN A 133 7.51 -14.69 -18.05
C ASN A 133 6.47 -13.96 -17.17
N THR A 134 5.31 -14.60 -16.98
CA THR A 134 4.18 -14.08 -16.20
C THR A 134 4.05 -14.69 -14.80
N VAL A 135 5.08 -15.39 -14.29
CA VAL A 135 5.03 -16.14 -13.00
C VAL A 135 4.62 -15.28 -11.79
N HIS A 136 4.88 -13.98 -11.82
CA HIS A 136 4.49 -13.04 -10.77
C HIS A 136 3.18 -12.29 -11.09
N PHE A 137 2.46 -12.69 -12.11
CA PHE A 137 1.13 -12.18 -12.46
C PHE A 137 0.20 -13.35 -12.74
N PRO A 138 -0.27 -14.09 -11.71
CA PRO A 138 -1.11 -15.28 -11.91
C PRO A 138 -2.40 -14.99 -12.68
N THR A 139 -3.00 -13.83 -12.46
CA THR A 139 -4.18 -13.36 -13.23
C THR A 139 -3.87 -13.23 -14.71
N LEU A 140 -2.71 -12.66 -15.04
CA LEU A 140 -2.28 -12.49 -16.43
C LEU A 140 -1.91 -13.85 -17.04
N GLU A 141 -1.21 -14.71 -16.29
CA GLU A 141 -0.88 -16.07 -16.71
C GLU A 141 -2.13 -16.89 -17.05
N GLY A 142 -3.20 -16.77 -16.25
CA GLY A 142 -4.49 -17.41 -16.50
C GLY A 142 -5.14 -17.00 -17.83
N GLN A 143 -4.89 -15.77 -18.31
CA GLN A 143 -5.40 -15.26 -19.59
C GLN A 143 -4.55 -15.66 -20.80
N LYS A 144 -3.36 -16.28 -20.59
CA LYS A 144 -2.45 -16.75 -21.65
C LYS A 144 -2.18 -15.68 -22.72
N PRO A 145 -1.60 -14.52 -22.35
CA PRO A 145 -1.35 -13.43 -23.29
C PRO A 145 -0.42 -13.87 -24.42
N SER A 146 -0.71 -13.41 -25.63
CA SER A 146 0.16 -13.67 -26.79
C SER A 146 1.46 -12.87 -26.73
N MET A 147 1.40 -11.66 -26.16
CA MET A 147 2.53 -10.76 -25.97
C MET A 147 2.44 -10.10 -24.59
N THR A 148 3.58 -9.73 -24.04
CA THR A 148 3.68 -9.08 -22.70
C THR A 148 4.55 -7.82 -22.71
N PHE A 149 5.03 -7.44 -23.90
CA PHE A 149 5.93 -6.29 -24.08
C PHE A 149 5.28 -4.96 -23.70
N GLU A 150 3.99 -4.79 -23.96
CA GLU A 150 3.23 -3.60 -23.58
C GLU A 150 3.18 -3.42 -22.07
N TYR A 151 2.93 -4.49 -21.31
CA TYR A 151 2.92 -4.48 -19.84
C TYR A 151 4.30 -4.16 -19.27
N ALA A 152 5.35 -4.69 -19.89
CA ALA A 152 6.71 -4.32 -19.55
C ALA A 152 7.00 -2.83 -19.83
N GLY A 153 6.35 -2.24 -20.84
CA GLY A 153 6.43 -0.81 -21.19
C GLY A 153 5.73 0.11 -20.18
N GLU A 154 4.76 -0.38 -19.42
CA GLU A 154 4.07 0.38 -18.38
C GLU A 154 4.86 0.45 -17.06
N LEU A 155 5.69 -0.55 -16.76
CA LEU A 155 6.46 -0.58 -15.50
C LEU A 155 7.47 0.57 -15.33
N PRO A 156 8.18 1.05 -16.38
CA PRO A 156 8.99 2.26 -16.29
C PRO A 156 8.22 3.47 -15.77
N LYS A 157 7.00 3.71 -16.28
CA LYS A 157 6.15 4.84 -15.85
C LYS A 157 5.77 4.69 -14.38
N LEU A 158 5.45 3.47 -13.96
CA LEU A 158 5.15 3.18 -12.56
C LEU A 158 6.37 3.38 -11.65
N ILE A 159 7.57 2.97 -12.07
CA ILE A 159 8.82 3.17 -11.33
C ILE A 159 9.13 4.67 -11.21
N GLU A 160 8.97 5.45 -12.28
CA GLU A 160 9.16 6.89 -12.28
C GLU A 160 8.20 7.58 -11.29
N ALA A 161 6.90 7.35 -11.43
CA ALA A 161 5.90 7.89 -10.51
C ALA A 161 6.14 7.46 -9.05
N PHE A 162 6.61 6.23 -8.83
CA PHE A 162 6.99 5.75 -7.50
C PHE A 162 8.18 6.53 -6.95
N ASN A 163 9.22 6.74 -7.75
CA ASN A 163 10.41 7.48 -7.35
C ASN A 163 10.09 8.93 -7.03
N GLU A 164 9.33 9.61 -7.90
CA GLU A 164 8.87 10.98 -7.69
C GLU A 164 8.12 11.11 -6.36
N ARG A 165 7.12 10.24 -6.12
CA ARG A 165 6.31 10.25 -4.89
C ARG A 165 7.13 10.08 -3.61
N PHE A 166 8.25 9.38 -3.68
CA PHE A 166 9.10 9.08 -2.53
C PHE A 166 10.43 9.83 -2.53
N THR A 167 10.55 10.88 -3.35
CA THR A 167 11.80 11.66 -3.48
C THR A 167 12.26 12.24 -2.15
N GLU A 168 11.35 12.83 -1.35
CA GLU A 168 11.70 13.43 -0.05
C GLU A 168 12.16 12.37 0.98
N VAL A 169 11.61 11.16 0.90
CA VAL A 169 12.03 10.05 1.75
C VAL A 169 13.45 9.60 1.35
N LYS A 170 13.73 9.54 0.05
CA LYS A 170 15.05 9.20 -0.49
C LYS A 170 16.09 10.28 -0.17
N SER A 171 15.72 11.56 -0.21
CA SER A 171 16.65 12.65 0.11
C SER A 171 17.06 12.66 1.59
N LYS A 172 16.22 12.11 2.48
CA LYS A 172 16.47 12.00 3.92
C LYS A 172 17.06 10.64 4.35
N GLN A 173 17.57 9.87 3.39
CA GLN A 173 18.02 8.50 3.63
C GLN A 173 19.15 8.41 4.67
N ILE A 174 20.08 9.37 4.68
CA ILE A 174 21.18 9.42 5.64
C ILE A 174 20.64 9.62 7.06
N GLU A 175 19.72 10.56 7.25
CA GLU A 175 19.13 10.80 8.57
C GLU A 175 18.29 9.61 9.06
N PHE A 176 17.61 8.92 8.16
CA PHE A 176 16.97 7.65 8.51
C PHE A 176 17.99 6.56 8.89
N ASN A 177 19.10 6.45 8.16
CA ASN A 177 20.16 5.49 8.49
C ASN A 177 20.78 5.82 9.85
N ILE A 178 20.97 7.09 10.19
CA ILE A 178 21.42 7.51 11.52
C ILE A 178 20.40 7.10 12.59
N PHE A 179 19.10 7.15 12.31
CA PHE A 179 18.08 6.75 13.27
C PHE A 179 17.89 5.22 13.40
N VAL A 180 18.29 4.43 12.40
CA VAL A 180 17.94 2.99 12.28
C VAL A 180 19.13 2.07 12.30
N THR A 181 20.23 2.52 11.71
CA THR A 181 21.43 1.73 11.49
C THR A 181 22.64 2.50 11.96
N GLN A 182 22.50 3.24 13.07
CA GLN A 182 23.58 4.05 13.69
C GLN A 182 24.88 3.28 13.93
N PHE A 183 24.82 1.95 14.12
CA PHE A 183 25.99 1.09 14.30
C PHE A 183 26.63 0.61 12.98
N SER A 184 26.06 0.98 11.82
CA SER A 184 26.49 0.54 10.49
C SER A 184 26.58 1.70 9.49
N VAL A 185 26.36 2.94 9.91
CA VAL A 185 26.61 4.13 9.08
C VAL A 185 28.09 4.43 9.05
N GLU A 186 28.58 4.84 7.88
CA GLU A 186 29.93 5.36 7.72
C GLU A 186 29.99 6.77 8.34
N PRO A 187 30.84 7.04 9.36
CA PRO A 187 30.91 8.36 9.97
C PRO A 187 31.22 9.49 8.98
N ALA A 188 31.97 9.22 7.91
CA ALA A 188 32.27 10.22 6.87
C ALA A 188 31.03 10.67 6.08
N ASP A 189 29.97 9.85 6.00
CA ASP A 189 28.72 10.16 5.28
C ASP A 189 27.68 10.85 6.18
N VAL A 190 27.96 11.00 7.48
CA VAL A 190 27.07 11.61 8.48
C VAL A 190 27.35 13.11 8.59
N PRO A 191 26.33 13.96 8.89
CA PRO A 191 26.56 15.39 9.13
C PRO A 191 27.64 15.65 10.19
N ASP A 192 28.51 16.63 9.95
CA ASP A 192 29.71 16.94 10.76
C ASP A 192 29.43 17.01 12.28
N ASN A 193 28.29 17.57 12.66
CA ASN A 193 27.87 17.73 14.05
C ASN A 193 27.47 16.41 14.75
N LEU A 194 27.34 15.31 14.02
CA LEU A 194 26.97 13.98 14.53
C LEU A 194 28.12 12.97 14.43
N GLN A 195 29.16 13.25 13.65
CA GLN A 195 30.24 12.28 13.37
C GLN A 195 30.92 11.78 14.65
N GLN A 196 31.28 12.69 15.56
CA GLN A 196 31.94 12.34 16.82
C GLN A 196 31.02 11.54 17.75
N GLU A 197 29.75 11.91 17.87
CA GLU A 197 28.76 11.17 18.66
C GLU A 197 28.52 9.75 18.10
N ILE A 198 28.53 9.60 16.78
CA ILE A 198 28.40 8.29 16.12
C ILE A 198 29.64 7.43 16.32
N ILE A 199 30.85 7.99 16.19
CA ILE A 199 32.10 7.25 16.45
C ILE A 199 32.12 6.77 17.91
N GLN A 200 31.80 7.67 18.85
CA GLN A 200 31.69 7.33 20.26
C GLN A 200 30.64 6.24 20.48
N LEU A 201 29.45 6.34 19.87
CA LEU A 201 28.42 5.31 20.01
C LEU A 201 28.89 3.95 19.49
N GLN A 202 29.49 3.93 18.29
CA GLN A 202 29.93 2.73 17.61
C GLN A 202 31.08 2.00 18.33
N SER A 203 31.88 2.71 19.13
CA SER A 203 32.96 2.11 19.92
C SER A 203 32.50 1.39 21.18
N HIS A 204 31.21 1.48 21.55
CA HIS A 204 30.67 0.84 22.75
C HIS A 204 29.94 -0.46 22.39
N ASP A 205 30.62 -1.60 22.54
CA ASP A 205 30.05 -2.92 22.26
C ASP A 205 28.81 -3.22 23.12
N GLU A 206 28.80 -2.79 24.39
CA GLU A 206 27.63 -2.94 25.26
C GLU A 206 26.39 -2.23 24.69
N LEU A 207 26.55 -1.02 24.14
CA LEU A 207 25.43 -0.28 23.55
C LEU A 207 24.93 -0.97 22.27
N LYS A 208 25.84 -1.56 21.49
CA LYS A 208 25.50 -2.36 20.30
C LYS A 208 24.70 -3.60 20.67
N ASP A 209 25.10 -4.30 21.73
CA ASP A 209 24.37 -5.48 22.23
C ASP A 209 22.99 -5.09 22.76
N ARG A 210 22.89 -3.99 23.51
CA ARG A 210 21.59 -3.46 23.97
C ARG A 210 20.69 -3.06 22.81
N TYR A 211 21.25 -2.45 21.77
CA TYR A 211 20.52 -2.06 20.56
C TYR A 211 19.89 -3.28 19.86
N ASN A 212 20.63 -4.37 19.73
CA ASN A 212 20.14 -5.59 19.06
C ASN A 212 19.06 -6.32 19.88
N ASN A 213 19.05 -6.15 21.20
CA ASN A 213 18.15 -6.86 22.11
C ASN A 213 16.91 -6.05 22.54
N LEU A 214 16.82 -4.77 22.19
CA LEU A 214 15.71 -3.89 22.60
C LEU A 214 14.96 -3.29 21.40
N PRO A 215 13.67 -2.97 21.55
CA PRO A 215 12.99 -2.11 20.59
C PRO A 215 13.73 -0.77 20.44
N MET A 216 13.87 -0.29 19.20
CA MET A 216 14.64 0.93 18.86
C MET A 216 14.31 2.14 19.75
N LEU A 217 13.03 2.42 20.03
CA LEU A 217 12.65 3.50 20.94
C LEU A 217 13.02 3.24 22.40
N GLY A 218 12.99 1.97 22.83
CA GLY A 218 13.45 1.58 24.16
C GLY A 218 14.95 1.84 24.31
N PHE A 219 15.74 1.53 23.27
CA PHE A 219 17.16 1.87 23.23
C PHE A 219 17.40 3.38 23.38
N TYR A 220 16.78 4.20 22.52
CA TYR A 220 16.95 5.66 22.59
C TYR A 220 16.48 6.25 23.93
N LYS A 221 15.41 5.73 24.51
CA LYS A 221 14.88 6.19 25.80
C LYS A 221 15.83 5.88 26.96
N CYS A 222 16.42 4.68 26.98
CA CYS A 222 17.17 4.18 28.13
C CYS A 222 18.67 4.47 28.07
N TYR A 223 19.26 4.55 26.87
CA TYR A 223 20.72 4.57 26.70
C TYR A 223 21.28 5.82 26.02
N ILE A 224 20.45 6.56 25.26
CA ILE A 224 20.87 7.79 24.58
C ILE A 224 20.45 9.00 25.42
N ASN A 225 21.33 9.41 26.33
CA ASN A 225 21.11 10.56 27.22
C ASN A 225 21.58 11.89 26.57
N ASN A 226 21.11 13.02 27.12
CA ASN A 226 21.41 14.35 26.57
C ASN A 226 22.83 14.85 26.90
N GLU A 227 23.52 14.22 27.86
CA GLU A 227 24.84 14.64 28.30
C GLU A 227 25.93 14.05 27.39
N ALA A 228 25.79 12.78 27.02
CA ALA A 228 26.73 12.06 26.16
C ALA A 228 26.39 12.19 24.67
N PHE A 229 25.10 12.25 24.32
CA PHE A 229 24.65 12.19 22.92
C PHE A 229 23.56 13.24 22.59
N PRO A 230 23.80 14.55 22.82
CA PRO A 230 22.78 15.60 22.68
C PRO A 230 22.23 15.71 21.25
N THR A 231 23.08 15.59 20.23
CA THR A 231 22.69 15.79 18.84
C THR A 231 21.96 14.56 18.31
N LEU A 232 22.46 13.36 18.62
CA LEU A 232 21.83 12.10 18.28
C LEU A 232 20.48 11.94 18.96
N ARG A 233 20.36 12.33 20.25
CA ARG A 233 19.08 12.33 20.97
C ARG A 233 18.06 13.24 20.30
N ARG A 234 18.45 14.43 19.86
CA ARG A 234 17.57 15.35 19.13
C ARG A 234 17.12 14.77 17.80
N CYS A 235 18.04 14.16 17.06
CA CYS A 235 17.73 13.45 15.82
C CYS A 235 16.72 12.33 16.07
N ALA A 236 16.97 11.48 17.08
CA ALA A 236 16.11 10.38 17.45
C ALA A 236 14.70 10.84 17.83
N LEU A 237 14.58 11.90 18.64
CA LEU A 237 13.27 12.48 19.01
C LEU A 237 12.51 12.99 17.79
N LYS A 238 13.21 13.69 16.87
CA LYS A 238 12.63 14.17 15.61
C LYS A 238 12.03 13.00 14.84
N TYR A 239 12.82 11.97 14.50
CA TYR A 239 12.35 10.86 13.66
C TYR A 239 11.42 9.86 14.37
N ALA A 240 11.52 9.73 15.70
CA ALA A 240 10.56 8.99 16.51
C ALA A 240 9.17 9.64 16.50
N SER A 241 9.09 10.97 16.37
CA SER A 241 7.82 11.71 16.33
C SER A 241 7.15 11.75 14.95
N VAL A 242 7.88 11.41 13.88
CA VAL A 242 7.30 11.44 12.54
C VAL A 242 6.45 10.19 12.31
N PHE A 243 5.21 10.39 11.89
CA PHE A 243 4.31 9.32 11.49
C PHE A 243 4.56 8.94 10.03
N GLY A 244 4.76 7.64 9.75
CA GLY A 244 5.02 7.16 8.39
C GLY A 244 3.82 7.24 7.45
N THR A 245 2.61 7.33 7.98
CA THR A 245 1.39 7.49 7.19
C THR A 245 0.33 8.26 7.99
N THR A 246 -0.63 8.86 7.28
CA THR A 246 -1.84 9.43 7.91
C THR A 246 -2.80 8.36 8.45
N TYR A 247 -2.40 7.07 8.45
CA TYR A 247 -3.25 5.97 8.88
C TYR A 247 -3.72 6.12 10.33
N CYS A 248 -2.84 6.53 11.25
CA CYS A 248 -3.23 6.75 12.65
C CYS A 248 -4.32 7.83 12.75
N CYS A 249 -4.20 8.92 11.98
CA CYS A 249 -5.22 9.95 11.88
C CYS A 249 -6.51 9.39 11.27
N LYS A 250 -6.43 8.63 10.16
CA LYS A 250 -7.60 8.01 9.51
C LYS A 250 -8.32 7.04 10.43
N GLN A 251 -7.60 6.20 11.19
CA GLN A 251 -8.17 5.29 12.17
C GLN A 251 -8.86 6.04 13.31
N PHE A 252 -8.24 7.11 13.81
CA PHE A 252 -8.85 7.97 14.81
C PHE A 252 -10.16 8.60 14.29
N PHE A 253 -10.15 9.16 13.07
CA PHE A 253 -11.35 9.69 12.43
C PHE A 253 -12.42 8.62 12.18
N LEU A 254 -12.07 7.41 11.75
CA LEU A 254 -13.02 6.30 11.58
C LEU A 254 -13.65 5.90 12.91
N LYS A 255 -12.86 5.80 13.98
CA LYS A 255 -13.37 5.53 15.34
C LYS A 255 -14.32 6.64 15.81
N LEU A 256 -14.00 7.90 15.53
CA LEU A 256 -14.88 9.03 15.81
C LEU A 256 -16.20 8.95 15.03
N ILE A 257 -16.15 8.59 13.74
CA ILE A 257 -17.36 8.41 12.91
C ILE A 257 -18.21 7.26 13.43
N MET A 258 -17.61 6.13 13.81
CA MET A 258 -18.31 4.98 14.40
C MET A 258 -18.91 5.31 15.77
N ALA A 259 -18.21 6.08 16.59
CA ALA A 259 -18.75 6.57 17.86
C ALA A 259 -19.94 7.51 17.61
N ARG A 260 -19.84 8.39 16.60
CA ARG A 260 -20.94 9.29 16.18
C ARG A 260 -22.17 8.52 15.70
N SER A 261 -22.01 7.48 14.88
CA SER A 261 -23.13 6.69 14.36
C SER A 261 -23.82 5.87 15.44
N ARG A 262 -23.07 5.39 16.44
CA ARG A 262 -23.61 4.67 17.61
C ARG A 262 -24.34 5.58 18.59
N LEU A 263 -23.86 6.81 18.80
CA LEU A 263 -24.40 7.73 19.80
C LEU A 263 -25.56 8.59 19.27
N GLY A 264 -25.87 8.58 17.97
CA GLY A 264 -26.95 9.37 17.37
C GLY A 264 -26.79 10.90 17.50
N SER A 265 -25.71 11.38 18.11
CA SER A 265 -25.51 12.77 18.48
C SER A 265 -24.71 13.54 17.41
N ARG A 266 -25.13 14.79 17.13
CA ARG A 266 -24.35 15.75 16.32
C ARG A 266 -23.04 16.09 17.05
N LEU A 267 -21.91 15.57 16.55
CA LEU A 267 -20.59 16.07 16.92
C LEU A 267 -20.43 17.49 16.35
N THR A 268 -20.50 18.51 17.20
CA THR A 268 -20.13 19.89 16.87
C THR A 268 -18.61 20.04 16.89
N LYS A 269 -18.09 21.01 16.12
CA LYS A 269 -16.65 21.32 16.04
C LYS A 269 -16.02 21.54 17.43
N ALA A 270 -16.76 22.18 18.34
CA ALA A 270 -16.35 22.42 19.73
C ALA A 270 -16.21 21.15 20.59
N ASN A 271 -16.96 20.07 20.28
CA ASN A 271 -16.83 18.80 20.99
C ASN A 271 -15.65 17.98 20.47
N LEU A 272 -15.32 18.10 19.18
CA LEU A 272 -14.18 17.40 18.55
C LEU A 272 -12.82 17.91 19.07
N GLU A 273 -12.70 19.21 19.34
CA GLU A 273 -11.47 19.80 19.92
C GLU A 273 -11.20 19.35 21.37
N LYS A 274 -12.21 18.84 22.08
CA LYS A 274 -12.03 18.28 23.44
C LYS A 274 -11.49 16.84 23.47
N TYR A 275 -11.53 16.13 22.33
CA TYR A 275 -11.09 14.72 22.22
C TYR A 275 -9.76 14.56 21.45
N LEU A 276 -9.25 15.64 20.85
CA LEU A 276 -7.93 15.73 20.22
C LEU A 276 -6.90 16.21 21.25
#